data_AF-A0A498C2F3-F1
#
_entry.id   AF-A0A498C2F3-F1
#
_cell.length_a   1.000
_cell.length_b   1.000
_cell.length_c   1.000
_cell.angle_alpha   90.00
_cell.angle_beta   90.00
_cell.angle_gamma   90.00
#
_symmetry.space_group_name_H-M   'P 1'
#
loop_
_entity.id
_entity.type
_entity.pdbx_description
1 polymer ?
#
loop_
_entity_poly.entity_id
_entity_poly.type
_entity_poly.pdbx_seq_one_letter_code
_entity_poly.pdbx_strand_id
1 'polypeptide(L)' 'MMSLVLVITALAILVIALVLFLRGRRDAPQGTPLPNGRGIVILTVLGLFLALASQTPMFKS' A
#
# COMPACT_ATOMS: atom_id res chain seq x y z
N MET A 1 -18.16 13.39 5.33
CA MET A 1 -17.54 13.81 4.04
C MET A 1 -16.01 13.72 4.11
N MET A 2 -15.35 14.34 5.09
CA MET A 2 -13.87 14.29 5.24
C MET A 2 -13.31 12.86 5.30
N SER A 3 -13.91 11.95 6.08
CA SER A 3 -13.40 10.57 6.20
C SER A 3 -13.50 9.78 4.90
N LEU A 4 -14.58 9.96 4.14
CA LEU A 4 -14.78 9.29 2.85
C LEU A 4 -13.73 9.72 1.83
N VAL A 5 -13.38 11.02 1.80
CA VAL A 5 -12.29 11.55 0.98
C VAL A 5 -10.94 10.93 1.39
N LEU A 6 -10.68 10.81 2.70
CA LEU A 6 -9.45 10.20 3.21
C LEU A 6 -9.34 8.71 2.85
N VAL A 7 -10.42 7.94 2.98
CA VAL A 7 -10.45 6.51 2.61
C VAL A 7 -10.16 6.32 1.13
N ILE A 8 -10.83 7.09 0.26
CA ILE A 8 -10.63 6.99 -1.19
C ILE A 8 -9.20 7.40 -1.57
N THR A 9 -8.67 8.46 -0.97
CA THR A 9 -7.29 8.91 -1.21
C THR A 9 -6.27 7.87 -0.79
N ALA A 10 -6.45 7.29 0.40
CA ALA A 10 -5.55 6.28 0.94
C ALA A 10 -5.58 4.98 0.09
N LEU A 11 -6.76 4.59 -0.40
CA LEU A 11 -6.91 3.47 -1.31
C LEU A 11 -6.21 3.73 -2.65
N ALA A 12 -6.35 4.93 -3.23
CA ALA A 12 -5.69 5.31 -4.47
C ALA A 12 -4.16 5.23 -4.35
N ILE A 13 -3.59 5.71 -3.24
CA ILE A 13 -2.15 5.63 -2.96
C ILE A 13 -1.70 4.17 -2.87
N LEU A 14 -2.46 3.32 -2.18
CA LEU A 14 -2.14 1.90 -2.03
C LEU A 14 -2.11 1.19 -3.40
N VAL A 15 -3.09 1.47 -4.26
CA VAL A 15 -3.15 0.92 -5.62
C VAL A 15 -1.97 1.39 -6.47
N ILE A 16 -1.63 2.68 -6.42
CA ILE A 16 -0.47 3.22 -7.15
C ILE A 16 0.82 2.54 -6.68
N ALA A 17 1.02 2.43 -5.36
CA ALA A 17 2.19 1.76 -4.80
C ALA A 17 2.27 0.28 -5.22
N LEU A 18 1.13 -0.42 -5.24
CA LEU A 18 1.06 -1.80 -5.71
C LEU A 18 1.40 -1.92 -7.20
N VAL A 19 0.90 -1.02 -8.05
CA VAL A 19 1.20 -1.02 -9.49
C VAL A 19 2.68 -0.76 -9.74
N LEU A 20 3.29 0.21 -9.05
CA LEU A 20 4.72 0.49 -9.17
C LEU A 20 5.57 -0.70 -8.71
N PHE A 21 5.17 -1.35 -7.62
CA PHE A 21 5.82 -2.57 -7.13
C PHE A 21 5.73 -3.71 -8.15
N LEU A 22 4.55 -3.92 -8.75
CA LEU A 22 4.35 -4.95 -9.79
C LEU A 22 5.11 -4.64 -11.07
N ARG A 23 5.20 -3.36 -11.48
CA ARG A 23 6.01 -2.93 -12.63
C ARG A 23 7.49 -3.16 -12.40
N GLY A 24 8.03 -2.72 -11.26
CA GLY A 24 9.43 -2.97 -10.89
C GLY A 24 9.78 -4.46 -10.83
N ARG A 25 8.81 -5.33 -10.50
CA ARG A 25 8.98 -6.79 -10.59
C ARG A 25 9.03 -7.31 -12.03
N ARG A 26 8.21 -6.76 -12.93
CA ARG A 26 8.19 -7.16 -14.36
C ARG A 26 9.46 -6.73 -15.08
N ASP A 27 10.00 -5.58 -14.73
CA ASP A 27 11.21 -5.03 -15.36
C ASP A 27 12.51 -5.68 -14.84
N ALA A 28 12.43 -6.48 -13.77
CA ALA A 28 13.57 -7.20 -13.23
C ALA A 28 13.88 -8.49 -14.02
N PRO A 29 15.13 -8.72 -14.47
CA PRO A 29 15.53 -9.95 -15.16
C PRO A 29 15.22 -11.19 -14.30
N GLN A 30 14.57 -12.18 -14.88
CA GLN A 30 14.29 -13.45 -14.19
C GLN A 30 15.63 -14.13 -13.82
N GLY A 31 15.92 -14.21 -12.52
CA GLY A 31 17.13 -14.89 -12.01
C GLY A 31 17.99 -14.04 -11.06
N THR A 32 17.80 -12.72 -10.99
CA THR A 32 18.43 -11.92 -9.92
C THR A 32 17.70 -12.19 -8.59
N PRO A 33 18.41 -12.52 -7.48
CA PRO A 33 17.81 -12.61 -6.16
C PRO A 33 17.25 -11.23 -5.83
N LEU A 34 15.96 -11.05 -6.07
CA LEU A 34 15.36 -9.74 -5.98
C LEU A 34 15.31 -9.39 -4.49
N PRO A 35 15.88 -8.26 -4.03
CA PRO A 35 15.82 -7.81 -2.63
C PRO A 35 14.38 -7.33 -2.26
N ASN A 36 13.38 -8.13 -2.63
CA ASN A 36 11.95 -7.87 -2.66
C ASN A 36 11.26 -7.97 -1.32
N GLY A 37 11.91 -8.58 -0.33
CA GLY A 37 11.35 -8.62 1.02
C GLY A 37 10.98 -7.21 1.49
N ARG A 38 11.81 -6.22 1.15
CA ARG A 38 11.60 -4.83 1.56
C ARG A 38 10.36 -4.19 0.93
N GLY A 39 10.13 -4.36 -0.37
CA GLY A 39 8.98 -3.74 -1.06
C GLY A 39 7.64 -4.32 -0.62
N ILE A 40 7.57 -5.66 -0.45
CA ILE A 40 6.37 -6.33 0.07
C ILE A 40 6.15 -5.95 1.54
N VAL A 41 7.21 -5.92 2.36
CA VAL A 41 7.11 -5.50 3.77
C VAL A 41 6.62 -4.06 3.86
N ILE A 42 7.11 -3.14 3.03
CA ILE A 42 6.65 -1.75 3.01
C ILE A 42 5.17 -1.66 2.65
N LEU A 43 4.71 -2.37 1.61
CA LEU A 43 3.30 -2.38 1.21
C LEU A 43 2.40 -2.98 2.31
N THR A 44 2.83 -4.08 2.93
CA THR A 44 2.10 -4.73 4.02
C THR A 44 2.04 -3.84 5.26
N VAL A 45 3.15 -3.18 5.61
CA VAL A 45 3.21 -2.23 6.74
C VAL A 45 2.31 -1.03 6.46
N LEU A 46 2.34 -0.45 5.26
CA LEU A 46 1.43 0.63 4.87
C LEU A 46 -0.03 0.21 4.98
N GLY A 47 -0.39 -0.96 4.43
CA GLY A 47 -1.75 -1.50 4.53
C GLY A 47 -2.19 -1.72 5.99
N LEU A 48 -1.30 -2.22 6.84
CA LEU A 48 -1.56 -2.39 8.29
C LEU A 48 -1.77 -1.05 9.00
N PHE A 49 -0.94 -0.04 8.71
CA PHE A 49 -1.12 1.31 9.27
C PHE A 49 -2.44 1.94 8.83
N LEU A 50 -2.83 1.78 7.56
CA LEU A 50 -4.15 2.22 7.08
C LEU A 50 -5.29 1.49 7.80
N ALA A 51 -5.18 0.17 7.97
CA ALA A 51 -6.19 -0.62 8.68
C ALA A 51 -6.32 -0.18 10.14
N LEU A 52 -5.20 0.06 10.84
CA LEU A 52 -5.20 0.60 12.20
C LEU A 52 -5.79 2.01 12.26
N ALA A 53 -5.44 2.88 11.30
CA ALA A 53 -5.98 4.23 11.21
C ALA A 53 -7.50 4.22 11.01
N SER A 54 -8.04 3.27 10.24
CA SER A 54 -9.49 3.11 10.03
C SER A 54 -10.27 2.72 11.30
N GLN A 55 -9.60 2.20 12.33
CA GLN A 55 -10.23 1.84 13.61
C GLN A 55 -10.31 3.03 14.59
N THR A 56 -9.68 4.15 14.27
CA THR A 56 -9.70 5.35 15.11
C THR A 56 -11.10 5.98 15.15
N PRO A 57 -11.48 6.65 16.25
CA PRO A 57 -12.82 7.21 16.42
C PRO A 57 -13.21 8.26 15.38
N MET A 58 -12.27 8.80 14.59
CA MET A 58 -12.58 9.66 13.44
C MET A 58 -13.21 8.90 12.25
N PHE A 59 -13.01 7.58 12.18
CA PHE A 59 -13.50 6.71 11.12
C PHE A 59 -14.57 5.70 11.61
N LYS A 60 -14.77 5.57 12.92
CA LYS A 60 -15.97 4.94 13.50
C LYS A 60 -17.16 5.89 13.33
N SER A 61 -17.85 5.75 12.19
CA SER A 61 -19.16 6.38 12.00
C SER A 61 -20.24 5.67 12.80
#